data_AF-A0A7V2CMN6-F1
#
_entry.id   AF-A0A7V2CMN6-F1
#
_cell.length_a   1.000
_cell.length_b   1.000
_cell.length_c   1.000
_cell.angle_alpha   90.00
_cell.angle_beta   90.00
_cell.angle_gamma   90.00
#
_symmetry.space_group_name_H-M   'P 1'
#
loop_
_entity.id
_entity.type
_entity.pdbx_description
1 polymer ?
#
loop_
_entity_poly.entity_id
_entity_poly.type
_entity_poly.pdbx_seq_one_letter_code
_entity_poly.pdbx_strand_id
1 'polypeptide(L)'
;MDYPIFDAPRLGGGLLIAAVAVVHVVIAHFAVGAGIYNAVSHTIALRRRDAVLLAFIKRNSKFLVLFAFVAGAVSGVGIWFAIGVVSPRATAILIRNFLWGWATEWVLFLVEIVSGYVYYYGWDRMPARRHLIVGWIYAVAAWLSLVVINAILTYMLSASTWTTNQFWGAFFDPTYWPSLILRTVSGLALAGLFALIVVNLQRSRPVSGSAEPDREEIEREAHDAVWYAGAFDRAQRARIVRYSATYLVPIVLMLPAAAWWFYGLPAESRTLVFGGAIAITLFFVFGVVASVFIALYAYFGLIRGKLTVNLHTAFLLASLAFVATGSMEFVREGIRKPYVINGVIYSNQITPREGRLMDREGFFAADQNGHYKYARFLAWGRDVEDLTPAERGRLIYRGQCLPCHVDGGLNDLGPLIRDWRPQTMDFAFARLHELKRFMPPFFGTQRDRADLIAFCTERYAAESSP
;
A
#
# COMPACT_ATOMS: atom_id res chain seq x y z
N MET A 1 -12.12 -24.31 -6.90
CA MET A 1 -11.80 -23.49 -5.71
C MET A 1 -11.21 -24.41 -4.67
N ASP A 2 -9.88 -24.40 -4.56
CA ASP A 2 -9.12 -25.40 -3.78
C ASP A 2 -8.79 -24.91 -2.36
N TYR A 3 -9.40 -23.80 -1.94
CA TYR A 3 -9.18 -23.20 -0.63
C TYR A 3 -10.54 -22.89 0.02
N PRO A 4 -10.63 -22.92 1.36
CA PRO A 4 -11.77 -22.38 2.09
C PRO A 4 -12.00 -20.91 1.74
N ILE A 5 -13.28 -20.50 1.72
CA ILE A 5 -13.62 -19.09 1.55
C ILE A 5 -13.56 -18.41 2.90
N PHE A 6 -12.72 -17.38 2.98
CA PHE A 6 -12.72 -16.47 4.09
C PHE A 6 -13.71 -15.33 3.82
N ASP A 7 -14.59 -15.11 4.79
CA ASP A 7 -15.53 -13.99 4.78
C ASP A 7 -15.20 -13.06 5.96
N ALA A 8 -15.15 -11.76 5.69
CA ALA A 8 -14.94 -10.72 6.69
C ALA A 8 -16.26 -9.95 6.83
N PRO A 9 -17.11 -10.31 7.82
CA PRO A 9 -18.46 -9.76 7.91
C PRO A 9 -18.45 -8.23 7.89
N ARG A 10 -19.41 -7.64 7.17
CA ARG A 10 -19.60 -6.20 6.98
C ARG A 10 -18.53 -5.45 6.18
N LEU A 11 -17.25 -5.84 6.23
CA LEU A 11 -16.17 -5.09 5.55
C LEU A 11 -15.78 -5.72 4.20
N GLY A 12 -15.78 -7.05 4.10
CA GLY A 12 -15.33 -7.78 2.93
C GLY A 12 -13.81 -7.92 2.84
N GLY A 13 -13.37 -8.99 2.19
CA GLY A 13 -11.93 -9.33 2.08
C GLY A 13 -11.13 -8.27 1.31
N GLY A 14 -11.67 -7.73 0.22
CA GLY A 14 -10.98 -6.73 -0.59
C GLY A 14 -10.68 -5.44 0.18
N LEU A 15 -11.64 -4.96 0.99
CA LEU A 15 -11.45 -3.76 1.81
C LEU A 15 -10.49 -4.02 2.98
N LEU A 16 -10.53 -5.21 3.58
CA LEU A 16 -9.57 -5.62 4.60
C LEU A 16 -8.14 -5.55 4.08
N ILE A 17 -7.88 -6.12 2.89
CA ILE A 17 -6.56 -5.99 2.24
C ILE A 17 -6.23 -4.51 2.00
N ALA A 18 -7.16 -3.72 1.46
CA ALA A 18 -6.91 -2.31 1.16
C ALA A 18 -6.55 -1.50 2.42
N ALA A 19 -7.26 -1.69 3.53
CA ALA A 19 -7.00 -1.00 4.79
C ALA A 19 -5.61 -1.34 5.34
N VAL A 20 -5.26 -2.63 5.39
CA VAL A 20 -3.95 -3.09 5.87
C VAL A 20 -2.83 -2.61 4.94
N ALA A 21 -3.03 -2.69 3.63
CA ALA A 21 -2.06 -2.29 2.62
C ALA A 21 -1.76 -0.79 2.68
N VAL A 22 -2.78 0.08 2.77
CA VAL A 22 -2.57 1.54 2.87
C VAL A 22 -1.76 1.90 4.11
N VAL A 23 -2.09 1.32 5.27
CA VAL A 23 -1.36 1.57 6.52
C VAL A 23 0.10 1.11 6.41
N HIS A 24 0.31 -0.11 5.93
CA HIS A 24 1.65 -0.66 5.77
C HIS A 24 2.49 0.14 4.77
N VAL A 25 1.93 0.51 3.61
CA VAL A 25 2.65 1.26 2.56
C VAL A 25 3.12 2.62 3.07
N VAL A 26 2.34 3.32 3.87
CA VAL A 26 2.77 4.59 4.48
C VAL A 26 3.95 4.36 5.44
N ILE A 27 3.87 3.33 6.28
CA ILE A 27 4.95 2.98 7.22
C ILE A 27 6.21 2.55 6.46
N ALA A 28 6.07 1.71 5.43
CA ALA A 28 7.17 1.22 4.60
C ALA A 28 7.86 2.36 3.85
N HIS A 29 7.11 3.26 3.20
CA HIS A 29 7.69 4.44 2.55
C HIS A 29 8.41 5.34 3.56
N PHE A 30 7.84 5.52 4.76
CA PHE A 30 8.52 6.23 5.83
C PHE A 30 9.82 5.52 6.25
N ALA A 31 9.83 4.19 6.41
CA ALA A 31 11.02 3.43 6.78
C ALA A 31 12.17 3.60 5.77
N VAL A 32 11.86 3.47 4.47
CA VAL A 32 12.82 3.67 3.37
C VAL A 32 13.33 5.10 3.36
N GLY A 33 12.41 6.08 3.40
CA GLY A 33 12.77 7.49 3.39
C GLY A 33 13.58 7.91 4.60
N ALA A 34 13.20 7.46 5.80
CA ALA A 34 13.87 7.78 7.07
C ALA A 34 15.25 7.13 7.13
N GLY A 35 15.42 5.94 6.56
CA GLY A 35 16.74 5.31 6.39
C GLY A 35 17.69 6.17 5.57
N ILE A 36 17.24 6.56 4.37
CA ILE A 36 18.03 7.43 3.48
C ILE A 36 18.28 8.79 4.15
N TYR A 37 17.25 9.38 4.75
CA TYR A 37 17.36 10.64 5.49
C TYR A 37 18.42 10.55 6.58
N ASN A 38 18.39 9.51 7.42
CA ASN A 38 19.38 9.35 8.49
C ASN A 38 20.80 9.18 7.95
N ALA A 39 21.00 8.29 6.98
CA ALA A 39 22.34 8.01 6.44
C ALA A 39 22.95 9.24 5.74
N VAL A 40 22.17 9.91 4.90
CA VAL A 40 22.60 11.12 4.18
C VAL A 40 22.82 12.28 5.14
N SER A 41 21.88 12.53 6.05
CA SER A 41 22.00 13.62 7.02
C SER A 41 23.17 13.40 7.97
N HIS A 42 23.43 12.16 8.40
CA HIS A 42 24.56 11.83 9.27
C HIS A 42 25.88 12.04 8.52
N THR A 43 25.95 11.62 7.25
CA THR A 43 27.11 11.89 6.39
C THR A 43 27.38 13.38 6.26
N ILE A 44 26.35 14.17 5.99
CA ILE A 44 26.47 15.63 5.83
C ILE A 44 26.86 16.30 7.15
N ALA A 45 26.28 15.87 8.28
CA ALA A 45 26.57 16.41 9.59
C ALA A 45 28.05 16.22 9.96
N LEU A 46 28.61 15.03 9.72
CA LEU A 46 30.03 14.77 9.95
C LEU A 46 30.93 15.56 9.00
N ARG A 47 30.61 15.61 7.71
CA ARG A 47 31.40 16.36 6.71
C ARG A 47 31.43 17.86 6.98
N ARG A 48 30.29 18.43 7.41
CA ARG A 48 30.15 19.87 7.68
C ARG A 48 30.42 20.25 9.14
N ARG A 49 30.76 19.28 9.99
CA ARG A 49 30.89 19.45 11.45
C ARG A 49 29.65 20.14 12.06
N ASP A 50 28.48 19.75 11.59
CA ASP A 50 27.20 20.33 11.99
C ASP A 50 26.65 19.66 13.25
N ALA A 51 27.01 20.22 14.41
CA ALA A 51 26.59 19.71 15.70
C ALA A 51 25.06 19.70 15.87
N VAL A 52 24.35 20.69 15.31
CA VAL A 52 22.89 20.80 15.43
C VAL A 52 22.20 19.67 14.67
N LEU A 53 22.62 19.42 13.43
CA LEU A 53 22.06 18.33 12.63
C LEU A 53 22.40 16.96 13.24
N LEU A 54 23.62 16.79 13.74
CA LEU A 54 24.04 15.55 14.39
C LEU A 54 23.20 15.28 15.66
N ALA A 55 22.98 16.30 16.49
CA ALA A 55 22.14 16.20 17.67
C ALA A 55 20.68 15.85 17.31
N PHE A 56 20.15 16.43 16.23
CA PHE A 56 18.81 16.11 15.73
C PHE A 56 18.70 14.64 15.34
N ILE A 57 19.66 14.10 14.59
CA ILE A 57 19.65 12.70 14.15
C ILE A 57 19.80 11.77 15.36
N LYS A 58 20.76 12.03 16.27
CA LYS A 58 20.98 11.22 17.47
C LYS A 58 19.72 11.14 18.33
N ARG A 59 19.10 12.29 18.63
CA ARG A 59 17.90 12.38 19.46
C ARG A 59 16.69 11.67 18.85
N ASN A 60 16.54 11.76 17.54
CA ASN A 60 15.35 11.26 16.85
C ASN A 60 15.56 9.88 16.22
N SER A 61 16.76 9.29 16.33
CA SER A 61 17.05 7.94 15.84
C SER A 61 16.07 6.88 16.38
N LYS A 62 15.58 7.01 17.63
CA LYS A 62 14.51 6.16 18.15
C LYS A 62 13.24 6.26 17.30
N PHE A 63 12.77 7.46 16.99
CA PHE A 63 11.53 7.62 16.23
C PHE A 63 11.73 7.32 14.74
N LEU A 64 12.85 7.74 14.16
CA LEU A 64 13.13 7.60 12.73
C LEU A 64 13.50 6.17 12.32
N VAL A 65 14.00 5.35 13.26
CA VAL A 65 14.39 3.95 13.00
C VAL A 65 13.52 2.98 13.78
N LEU A 66 13.30 3.19 15.08
CA LEU A 66 12.62 2.20 15.94
C LEU A 66 11.14 2.04 15.61
N PHE A 67 10.42 3.16 15.45
CA PHE A 67 9.00 3.13 15.11
C PHE A 67 8.77 2.49 13.74
N ALA A 68 9.60 2.87 12.76
CA ALA A 68 9.54 2.36 11.40
C ALA A 68 9.66 0.83 11.37
N PHE A 69 10.61 0.24 12.10
CA PHE A 69 10.76 -1.22 12.10
C PHE A 69 9.66 -1.95 12.89
N VAL A 70 9.23 -1.46 14.06
CA VAL A 70 8.21 -2.18 14.86
C VAL A 70 6.88 -2.15 14.12
N ALA A 71 6.45 -0.95 13.73
CA ALA A 71 5.20 -0.78 13.01
C ALA A 71 5.28 -1.45 11.62
N GLY A 72 6.46 -1.40 10.96
CA GLY A 72 6.73 -2.07 9.69
C GLY A 72 6.63 -3.59 9.79
N ALA A 73 7.26 -4.21 10.80
CA ALA A 73 7.21 -5.65 11.02
C ALA A 73 5.77 -6.15 11.27
N VAL A 74 5.06 -5.49 12.19
CA VAL A 74 3.69 -5.87 12.55
C VAL A 74 2.75 -5.72 11.35
N SER A 75 2.83 -4.60 10.64
CA SER A 75 1.98 -4.36 9.47
C SER A 75 2.36 -5.24 8.27
N GLY A 76 3.63 -5.60 8.10
CA GLY A 76 4.11 -6.51 7.06
C GLY A 76 3.59 -7.94 7.27
N VAL A 77 3.68 -8.47 8.50
CA VAL A 77 3.03 -9.74 8.86
C VAL A 77 1.52 -9.66 8.64
N GLY A 78 0.91 -8.51 8.96
CA GLY A 78 -0.50 -8.24 8.71
C GLY A 78 -0.90 -8.37 7.24
N ILE A 79 -0.10 -7.84 6.30
CA ILE A 79 -0.35 -8.02 4.86
C ILE A 79 -0.27 -9.50 4.48
N TRP A 80 0.78 -10.21 4.89
CA TRP A 80 0.96 -11.62 4.56
C TRP A 80 -0.23 -12.47 5.00
N PHE A 81 -0.71 -12.23 6.22
CA PHE A 81 -1.91 -12.88 6.73
C PHE A 81 -3.14 -12.51 5.90
N ALA A 82 -3.37 -11.22 5.65
CA ALA A 82 -4.54 -10.74 4.91
C ALA A 82 -4.60 -11.31 3.49
N ILE A 83 -3.51 -11.25 2.71
CA ILE A 83 -3.50 -11.76 1.33
C ILE A 83 -3.53 -13.30 1.29
N GLY A 84 -2.92 -13.97 2.27
CA GLY A 84 -2.91 -15.42 2.37
C GLY A 84 -4.29 -16.00 2.62
N VAL A 85 -5.09 -15.31 3.44
CA VAL A 85 -6.43 -15.75 3.81
C VAL A 85 -7.49 -15.29 2.81
N VAL A 86 -7.44 -14.02 2.37
CA VAL A 86 -8.46 -13.45 1.47
C VAL A 86 -8.23 -13.84 0.01
N SER A 87 -6.98 -13.98 -0.43
CA SER A 87 -6.63 -14.22 -1.84
C SER A 87 -5.59 -15.35 -2.00
N PRO A 88 -5.86 -16.55 -1.46
CA PRO A 88 -4.86 -17.63 -1.37
C PRO A 88 -4.34 -18.06 -2.74
N ARG A 89 -5.19 -18.10 -3.78
CA ARG A 89 -4.79 -18.55 -5.13
C ARG A 89 -3.88 -17.53 -5.81
N ALA A 90 -4.24 -16.26 -5.75
CA ALA A 90 -3.38 -15.19 -6.27
C ALA A 90 -2.04 -15.15 -5.53
N THR A 91 -2.06 -15.27 -4.20
CA THR A 91 -0.85 -15.34 -3.37
C THR A 91 0.01 -16.54 -3.77
N ALA A 92 -0.56 -17.73 -3.95
CA ALA A 92 0.18 -18.92 -4.38
C ALA A 92 0.84 -18.76 -5.77
N ILE A 93 0.17 -18.08 -6.71
CA ILE A 93 0.75 -17.76 -8.03
C ILE A 93 1.96 -16.84 -7.87
N LEU A 94 1.85 -15.79 -7.04
CA LEU A 94 2.96 -14.90 -6.75
C LEU A 94 4.12 -15.65 -6.07
N ILE A 95 3.85 -16.61 -5.17
CA ILE A 95 4.91 -17.41 -4.51
C ILE A 95 5.67 -18.20 -5.57
N ARG A 96 4.98 -18.85 -6.50
CA ARG A 96 5.64 -19.64 -7.55
C ARG A 96 6.55 -18.80 -8.45
N ASN A 97 6.19 -17.54 -8.69
CA ASN A 97 6.95 -16.64 -9.56
C ASN A 97 8.06 -15.88 -8.82
N PHE A 98 7.83 -15.50 -7.57
CA PHE A 98 8.68 -14.57 -6.80
C PHE A 98 9.17 -15.13 -5.47
N LEU A 99 9.18 -16.45 -5.26
CA LEU A 99 9.67 -17.08 -4.03
C LEU A 99 10.99 -16.48 -3.55
N TRP A 100 11.98 -16.39 -4.46
CA TRP A 100 13.30 -15.84 -4.15
C TRP A 100 13.30 -14.32 -3.98
N GLY A 101 12.37 -13.61 -4.64
CA GLY A 101 12.13 -12.20 -4.39
C GLY A 101 11.70 -11.97 -2.94
N TRP A 102 10.64 -12.64 -2.49
CA TRP A 102 10.20 -12.55 -1.10
C TRP A 102 11.25 -13.03 -0.11
N ALA A 103 11.94 -14.14 -0.36
CA ALA A 103 13.03 -14.57 0.51
C ALA A 103 14.12 -13.50 0.64
N THR A 104 14.47 -12.83 -0.47
CA THR A 104 15.44 -11.71 -0.47
C THR A 104 14.94 -10.53 0.35
N GLU A 105 13.67 -10.14 0.17
CA GLU A 105 13.04 -9.07 0.97
C GLU A 105 13.12 -9.38 2.47
N TRP A 106 12.81 -10.61 2.91
CA TRP A 106 12.89 -11.00 4.32
C TRP A 106 14.31 -10.94 4.88
N VAL A 107 15.32 -11.32 4.09
CA VAL A 107 16.74 -11.19 4.47
C VAL A 107 17.12 -9.72 4.59
N LEU A 108 16.74 -8.88 3.63
CA LEU A 108 16.99 -7.44 3.68
C LEU A 108 16.29 -6.79 4.88
N PHE A 109 15.07 -7.22 5.20
CA PHE A 109 14.34 -6.76 6.37
C PHE A 109 15.02 -7.17 7.68
N LEU A 110 15.56 -8.38 7.78
CA LEU A 110 16.37 -8.78 8.93
C LEU A 110 17.64 -7.91 9.05
N VAL A 111 18.32 -7.63 7.93
CA VAL A 111 19.46 -6.70 7.91
C VAL A 111 19.05 -5.30 8.35
N GLU A 112 17.89 -4.81 7.93
CA GLU A 112 17.32 -3.52 8.36
C GLU A 112 17.11 -3.50 9.88
N ILE A 113 16.48 -4.54 10.46
CA ILE A 113 16.26 -4.63 11.91
C ILE A 113 17.60 -4.64 12.68
N VAL A 114 18.52 -5.53 12.29
CA VAL A 114 19.80 -5.69 12.99
C VAL A 114 20.63 -4.42 12.90
N SER A 115 20.77 -3.84 11.70
CA SER A 115 21.50 -2.59 11.51
C SER A 115 20.83 -1.42 12.23
N GLY A 116 19.49 -1.34 12.26
CA GLY A 116 18.75 -0.34 13.01
C GLY A 116 19.01 -0.39 14.51
N TYR A 117 19.04 -1.59 15.11
CA TYR A 117 19.39 -1.77 16.52
C TYR A 117 20.83 -1.38 16.82
N VAL A 118 21.78 -1.83 15.98
CA VAL A 118 23.20 -1.48 16.13
C VAL A 118 23.39 0.04 15.98
N TYR A 119 22.69 0.67 15.04
CA TYR A 119 22.72 2.12 14.87
C TYR A 119 22.17 2.85 16.10
N TYR A 120 21.04 2.41 16.64
CA TYR A 120 20.42 3.04 17.80
C TYR A 120 21.28 2.91 19.07
N TYR A 121 21.77 1.71 19.39
CA TYR A 121 22.57 1.48 20.60
C TYR A 121 24.06 1.80 20.43
N GLY A 122 24.51 2.04 19.20
CA GLY A 122 25.91 2.30 18.86
C GLY A 122 26.37 3.74 19.04
N TRP A 123 25.47 4.70 19.27
CA TRP A 123 25.81 6.14 19.35
C TRP A 123 26.94 6.46 20.34
N ASP A 124 26.93 5.82 21.52
CA ASP A 124 27.92 6.06 22.58
C ASP A 124 28.95 4.91 22.68
N ARG A 125 28.83 3.89 21.82
CA ARG A 125 29.65 2.65 21.87
C ARG A 125 30.52 2.44 20.64
N MET A 126 30.32 3.21 19.58
CA MET A 126 30.97 3.00 18.28
C MET A 126 31.69 4.26 17.79
N PRO A 127 32.86 4.11 17.15
CA PRO A 127 33.48 5.21 16.41
C PRO A 127 32.54 5.74 15.31
N ALA A 128 32.53 7.05 15.11
CA ALA A 128 31.63 7.74 14.17
C ALA A 128 31.63 7.14 12.75
N ARG A 129 32.80 6.71 12.24
CA ARG A 129 32.91 6.07 10.91
C ARG A 129 32.15 4.74 10.84
N ARG A 130 32.26 3.88 11.88
CA ARG A 130 31.55 2.59 11.91
C ARG A 130 30.06 2.81 12.11
N HIS A 131 29.68 3.75 12.97
CA HIS A 131 28.28 4.12 13.19
C HIS A 131 27.61 4.63 11.90
N LEU A 132 28.32 5.45 11.12
CA LEU A 132 27.84 5.90 9.81
C LEU A 132 27.67 4.74 8.81
N ILE A 133 28.61 3.79 8.76
CA ILE A 133 28.51 2.60 7.89
C ILE A 133 27.24 1.81 8.22
N VAL A 134 26.95 1.59 9.50
CA VAL A 134 25.72 0.89 9.92
C VAL A 134 24.46 1.64 9.45
N GLY A 135 24.46 2.97 9.55
CA GLY A 135 23.35 3.78 9.03
C GLY A 135 23.14 3.63 7.52
N TRP A 136 24.22 3.51 6.73
CA TRP A 136 24.14 3.24 5.30
C TRP A 136 23.71 1.80 4.99
N ILE A 137 24.13 0.81 5.77
CA ILE A 137 23.65 -0.58 5.64
C ILE A 137 22.13 -0.61 5.80
N TYR A 138 21.59 0.06 6.82
CA TYR A 138 20.15 0.21 7.00
C TYR A 138 19.49 0.85 5.78
N ALA A 139 19.98 2.02 5.34
CA ALA A 139 19.38 2.77 4.24
C ALA A 139 19.35 1.99 2.92
N VAL A 140 20.44 1.29 2.61
CA VAL A 140 20.54 0.45 1.41
C VAL A 140 19.64 -0.78 1.52
N ALA A 141 19.59 -1.45 2.67
CA ALA A 141 18.73 -2.61 2.87
C ALA A 141 17.23 -2.24 2.75
N ALA A 142 16.82 -1.12 3.35
CA ALA A 142 15.45 -0.62 3.24
C ALA A 142 15.08 -0.29 1.79
N TRP A 143 15.96 0.43 1.08
CA TRP A 143 15.72 0.75 -0.33
C TRP A 143 15.73 -0.49 -1.23
N LEU A 144 16.62 -1.46 -0.99
CA LEU A 144 16.61 -2.73 -1.72
C LEU A 144 15.34 -3.56 -1.44
N SER A 145 14.78 -3.48 -0.24
CA SER A 145 13.48 -4.11 0.06
C SER A 145 12.38 -3.49 -0.81
N LEU A 146 12.38 -2.16 -0.96
CA LEU A 146 11.50 -1.46 -1.89
C LEU A 146 11.71 -1.90 -3.35
N VAL A 147 12.96 -2.02 -3.81
CA VAL A 147 13.31 -2.52 -5.16
C VAL A 147 12.68 -3.89 -5.43
N VAL A 148 12.77 -4.81 -4.46
CA VAL A 148 12.26 -6.18 -4.60
C VAL A 148 10.72 -6.24 -4.56
N ILE A 149 10.08 -5.59 -3.58
CA ILE A 149 8.61 -5.65 -3.46
C ILE A 149 7.92 -4.87 -4.59
N ASN A 150 8.56 -3.83 -5.13
CA ASN A 150 8.05 -3.05 -6.24
C ASN A 150 7.78 -3.92 -7.46
N ALA A 151 8.68 -4.87 -7.77
CA ALA A 151 8.53 -5.81 -8.88
C ALA A 151 7.26 -6.67 -8.78
N ILE A 152 6.93 -7.13 -7.58
CA ILE A 152 5.71 -7.93 -7.35
C ILE A 152 4.46 -7.08 -7.60
N LEU A 153 4.47 -5.84 -7.09
CA LEU A 153 3.33 -4.93 -7.20
C LEU A 153 3.08 -4.48 -8.65
N THR A 154 4.14 -4.27 -9.42
CA THR A 154 4.07 -3.85 -10.82
C THR A 154 3.70 -5.03 -11.73
N TYR A 155 4.22 -6.23 -11.44
CA TYR A 155 3.77 -7.48 -12.08
C TYR A 155 2.25 -7.71 -11.93
N MET A 156 1.68 -7.51 -10.73
CA MET A 156 0.23 -7.64 -10.52
C MET A 156 -0.61 -6.74 -11.44
N LEU A 157 -0.04 -5.62 -11.89
CA LEU A 157 -0.72 -4.61 -12.69
C LEU A 157 -0.57 -4.85 -14.21
N SER A 158 0.60 -5.31 -14.66
CA SER A 158 0.96 -5.38 -16.08
C SER A 158 1.22 -6.80 -16.61
N ALA A 159 1.02 -7.86 -15.81
CA ALA A 159 1.34 -9.24 -16.17
C ALA A 159 0.82 -9.69 -17.56
N SER A 160 -0.37 -9.25 -17.99
CA SER A 160 -0.92 -9.62 -19.31
C SER A 160 -0.14 -9.10 -20.51
N THR A 161 0.71 -8.08 -20.31
CA THR A 161 1.53 -7.50 -21.37
C THR A 161 2.77 -8.35 -21.69
N TRP A 162 3.00 -9.45 -20.94
CA TRP A 162 4.18 -10.31 -21.08
C TRP A 162 3.83 -11.79 -21.07
N THR A 163 4.46 -12.54 -21.96
CA THR A 163 4.25 -13.99 -22.18
C THR A 163 5.42 -14.86 -21.74
N THR A 164 6.44 -14.31 -21.06
CA THR A 164 7.62 -15.08 -20.64
C THR A 164 7.50 -15.59 -19.21
N ASN A 165 7.68 -16.91 -19.02
CA ASN A 165 7.83 -17.56 -17.70
C ASN A 165 9.20 -17.25 -17.03
N GLN A 166 9.80 -16.10 -17.32
CA GLN A 166 11.14 -15.75 -16.84
C GLN A 166 11.04 -14.72 -15.72
N PHE A 167 11.67 -15.02 -14.59
CA PHE A 167 11.71 -14.17 -13.40
C PHE A 167 12.06 -12.72 -13.72
N TRP A 168 13.12 -12.48 -14.51
CA TRP A 168 13.58 -11.12 -14.82
C TRP A 168 12.62 -10.32 -15.70
N GLY A 169 11.86 -10.98 -16.58
CA GLY A 169 10.81 -10.34 -17.35
C GLY A 169 9.64 -9.91 -16.48
N ALA A 170 9.26 -10.76 -15.51
CA ALA A 170 8.26 -10.41 -14.50
C ALA A 170 8.76 -9.32 -13.53
N PHE A 171 10.07 -9.28 -13.26
CA PHE A 171 10.68 -8.34 -12.32
C PHE A 171 10.79 -6.92 -12.88
N PHE A 172 11.25 -6.78 -14.12
CA PHE A 172 11.48 -5.49 -14.79
C PHE A 172 10.40 -5.18 -15.83
N ASP A 173 9.13 -5.22 -15.43
CA ASP A 173 8.02 -4.89 -16.32
C ASP A 173 7.99 -3.37 -16.68
N PRO A 174 7.21 -2.94 -17.69
CA PRO A 174 7.13 -1.55 -18.16
C PRO A 174 6.82 -0.53 -17.07
N THR A 175 6.09 -0.93 -16.03
CA THR A 175 5.69 -0.05 -14.95
C THR A 175 6.68 -0.07 -13.78
N TYR A 176 7.67 -0.97 -13.78
CA TYR A 176 8.64 -1.16 -12.71
C TYR A 176 9.43 0.11 -12.38
N TRP A 177 10.21 0.61 -13.35
CA TRP A 177 11.10 1.76 -13.16
C TRP A 177 10.35 3.04 -12.77
N PRO A 178 9.28 3.45 -13.47
CA PRO A 178 8.55 4.63 -13.05
C PRO A 178 7.89 4.45 -11.68
N SER A 179 7.40 3.24 -11.34
CA SER A 179 6.87 2.97 -9.99
C SER A 179 7.94 3.06 -8.91
N LEU A 180 9.15 2.55 -9.16
CA LEU A 180 10.27 2.64 -8.23
C LEU A 180 10.66 4.09 -7.93
N ILE A 181 10.69 4.94 -8.98
CA ILE A 181 10.95 6.39 -8.83
C ILE A 181 9.85 7.04 -7.99
N LEU A 182 8.57 6.81 -8.33
CA LEU A 182 7.44 7.37 -7.61
C LEU A 182 7.45 7.00 -6.12
N ARG A 183 7.72 5.73 -5.81
CA ARG A 183 7.77 5.22 -4.44
C ARG A 183 8.98 5.74 -3.66
N THR A 184 10.16 5.80 -4.30
CA THR A 184 11.36 6.37 -3.68
C THR A 184 11.15 7.85 -3.35
N VAL A 185 10.62 8.64 -4.29
CA VAL A 185 10.32 10.07 -4.08
C VAL A 185 9.27 10.27 -2.99
N SER A 186 8.22 9.44 -2.97
CA SER A 186 7.20 9.46 -1.92
C SER A 186 7.80 9.20 -0.54
N GLY A 187 8.69 8.21 -0.43
CA GLY A 187 9.40 7.90 0.81
C GLY A 187 10.27 9.07 1.30
N LEU A 188 11.07 9.68 0.41
CA LEU A 188 11.88 10.85 0.76
C LEU A 188 11.02 12.04 1.21
N ALA A 189 9.92 12.30 0.51
CA ALA A 189 8.99 13.37 0.87
C ALA A 189 8.37 13.12 2.26
N LEU A 190 7.90 11.89 2.53
CA LEU A 190 7.37 11.51 3.84
C LEU A 190 8.41 11.69 4.94
N ALA A 191 9.66 11.24 4.73
CA ALA A 191 10.73 11.41 5.71
C ALA A 191 11.02 12.89 6.01
N GLY A 192 11.06 13.74 4.98
CA GLY A 192 11.18 15.18 5.13
C GLY A 192 10.04 15.78 5.97
N LEU A 193 8.79 15.43 5.64
CA LEU A 193 7.59 15.91 6.37
C LEU A 193 7.56 15.43 7.83
N PHE A 194 7.90 14.18 8.10
CA PHE A 194 8.00 13.66 9.46
C PHE A 194 9.09 14.36 10.25
N ALA A 195 10.25 14.66 9.64
CA ALA A 195 11.28 15.46 10.28
C ALA A 195 10.77 16.87 10.68
N LEU A 196 9.89 17.49 9.87
CA LEU A 196 9.22 18.76 10.21
C LEU A 196 8.29 18.61 11.42
N ILE A 197 7.57 17.51 11.55
CA ILE A 197 6.72 17.25 12.72
C ILE A 197 7.59 17.07 13.96
N VAL A 198 8.58 16.18 13.88
CA VAL A 198 9.42 15.80 15.02
C VAL A 198 10.19 16.99 15.57
N VAL A 199 10.77 17.85 14.72
CA VAL A 199 11.48 19.05 15.18
C VAL A 199 10.54 20.07 15.86
N ASN A 200 9.28 20.14 15.43
CA ASN A 200 8.28 21.05 16.00
C ASN A 200 7.60 20.51 17.27
N LEU A 201 7.54 19.19 17.45
CA LEU A 201 7.01 18.55 18.67
C LEU A 201 7.92 18.76 19.88
N GLN A 202 9.22 18.91 19.67
CA GLN A 202 10.15 19.19 20.74
C GLN A 202 9.86 20.61 21.27
N ARG A 203 9.30 20.77 22.47
CA ARG A 203 8.95 22.09 23.04
C ARG A 203 10.21 22.86 23.43
N SER A 204 10.38 24.11 22.97
CA SER A 204 11.43 25.02 23.46
C SER A 204 11.23 25.24 24.96
N ARG A 205 12.31 25.23 25.76
CA ARG A 205 12.23 25.93 27.06
C ARG A 205 12.05 27.43 26.73
N PRO A 206 11.12 28.14 27.38
CA PRO A 206 11.11 29.60 27.30
C PRO A 206 12.45 30.11 27.87
N VAL A 207 13.06 31.08 27.20
CA VAL A 207 14.17 31.85 27.78
C VAL A 207 13.55 32.66 28.92
N SER A 208 13.68 32.18 30.16
CA SER A 208 13.30 32.95 31.34
C SER A 208 14.47 33.84 31.72
N GLY A 209 14.32 35.15 31.52
CA GLY A 209 15.25 36.15 32.06
C GLY A 209 15.88 37.02 30.99
N SER A 210 15.67 38.32 31.11
CA SER A 210 16.26 39.40 30.30
C SER A 210 17.71 39.73 30.72
N ALA A 211 18.53 38.74 31.00
CA ALA A 211 19.95 38.92 31.29
C ALA A 211 20.77 38.20 30.23
N GLU A 212 21.72 38.91 29.61
CA GLU A 212 22.73 38.31 28.74
C GLU A 212 23.55 37.30 29.57
N PRO A 213 23.57 36.01 29.21
CA PRO A 213 24.31 35.00 29.96
C PRO A 213 25.82 35.28 29.84
N ASP A 214 26.53 35.12 30.96
CA ASP A 214 27.96 35.40 31.04
C ASP A 214 28.76 34.42 30.17
N ARG A 215 29.88 34.87 29.61
CA ARG A 215 30.69 34.13 28.65
C ARG A 215 31.22 32.81 29.24
N GLU A 216 31.50 32.81 30.54
CA GLU A 216 31.90 31.62 31.31
C GLU A 216 30.73 30.64 31.52
N GLU A 217 29.50 31.12 31.66
CA GLU A 217 28.31 30.27 31.78
C GLU A 217 27.97 29.61 30.44
N ILE A 218 28.13 30.34 29.33
CA ILE A 218 28.04 29.81 27.96
C ILE A 218 29.12 28.75 27.70
N GLU A 219 30.37 29.01 28.11
CA GLU A 219 31.49 28.08 27.91
C GLU A 219 31.36 26.83 28.79
N ARG A 220 30.84 26.96 30.02
CA ARG A 220 30.60 25.84 30.94
C ARG A 220 29.39 25.01 30.52
N GLU A 221 28.30 25.63 30.08
CA GLU A 221 27.17 24.92 29.46
C GLU A 221 27.56 24.29 28.12
N ALA A 222 28.46 24.89 27.34
CA ALA A 222 29.00 24.31 26.10
C ALA A 222 29.97 23.13 26.34
N HIS A 223 30.62 23.08 27.50
CA HIS A 223 31.48 21.96 27.90
C HIS A 223 30.65 20.81 28.51
N ASP A 224 29.58 21.11 29.25
CA ASP A 224 28.61 20.13 29.78
C ASP A 224 27.53 19.72 28.74
N ALA A 225 27.45 20.42 27.60
CA ALA A 225 26.55 20.19 26.46
C ALA A 225 26.75 18.85 25.70
N VAL A 226 27.57 17.94 26.22
CA VAL A 226 27.65 16.57 25.70
C VAL A 226 26.38 15.76 26.03
N TRP A 227 25.50 16.27 26.91
CA TRP A 227 24.23 15.65 27.30
C TRP A 227 23.01 16.57 27.05
N TYR A 228 22.71 16.89 25.79
CA TYR A 228 21.55 17.72 25.42
C TYR A 228 20.19 17.05 25.72
N ALA A 229 19.70 17.24 26.95
CA ALA A 229 18.29 17.14 27.33
C ALA A 229 17.50 18.45 27.02
N GLY A 230 18.14 19.46 26.42
CA GLY A 230 17.53 20.73 26.03
C GLY A 230 16.77 20.68 24.70
N ALA A 231 15.82 21.58 24.51
CA ALA A 231 15.07 21.72 23.26
C ALA A 231 15.81 22.60 22.24
N PHE A 232 15.67 22.32 20.94
CA PHE A 232 16.24 23.20 19.91
C PHE A 232 15.70 24.63 20.04
N ASP A 233 16.56 25.63 19.92
CA ASP A 233 16.16 27.03 19.84
C ASP A 233 15.43 27.31 18.50
N ARG A 234 14.86 28.52 18.35
CA ARG A 234 14.10 28.87 17.14
C ARG A 234 14.96 28.85 15.87
N ALA A 235 16.23 29.27 15.94
CA ALA A 235 17.14 29.33 14.80
C ALA A 235 17.59 27.93 14.36
N GLN A 236 17.92 27.06 15.32
CA GLN A 236 18.25 25.65 15.13
C GLN A 236 17.08 24.89 14.50
N ARG A 237 15.85 25.11 14.97
CA ARG A 237 14.65 24.53 14.35
C ARG A 237 14.48 24.99 12.92
N ALA A 238 14.56 26.31 12.67
CA ALA A 238 14.44 26.87 11.33
C ALA A 238 15.46 26.24 10.37
N ARG A 239 16.69 26.02 10.85
CA ARG A 239 17.75 25.35 10.10
C ARG A 239 17.41 23.90 9.78
N ILE A 240 16.96 23.12 10.77
CA ILE A 240 16.55 21.72 10.58
C ILE A 240 15.34 21.62 9.63
N VAL A 241 14.36 22.53 9.75
CA VAL A 241 13.20 22.62 8.86
C VAL A 241 13.63 22.86 7.42
N ARG A 242 14.47 23.87 7.19
CA ARG A 242 14.98 24.20 5.85
C ARG A 242 15.78 23.05 5.24
N TYR A 243 16.63 22.41 6.05
CA TYR A 243 17.37 21.24 5.62
C TYR A 243 16.43 20.08 5.26
N SER A 244 15.47 19.76 6.13
CA SER A 244 14.53 18.65 5.90
C SER A 244 13.61 18.91 4.71
N ALA A 245 13.28 20.18 4.42
CA ALA A 245 12.53 20.56 3.24
C ALA A 245 13.23 20.21 1.92
N THR A 246 14.56 20.08 1.91
CA THR A 246 15.30 19.65 0.71
C THR A 246 14.96 18.23 0.27
N TYR A 247 14.48 17.37 1.17
CA TYR A 247 14.01 16.02 0.84
C TYR A 247 12.67 16.01 0.10
N LEU A 248 11.97 17.15 0.02
CA LEU A 248 10.80 17.34 -0.84
C LEU A 248 11.16 17.78 -2.27
N VAL A 249 12.40 18.19 -2.54
CA VAL A 249 12.84 18.61 -3.89
C VAL A 249 12.60 17.52 -4.95
N PRO A 250 12.86 16.22 -4.68
CA PRO A 250 12.62 15.17 -5.67
C PRO A 250 11.17 15.02 -6.11
N ILE A 251 10.18 15.65 -5.45
CA ILE A 251 8.76 15.65 -5.87
C ILE A 251 8.60 16.15 -7.31
N VAL A 252 9.49 16.99 -7.82
CA VAL A 252 9.49 17.41 -9.24
C VAL A 252 9.56 16.22 -10.21
N LEU A 253 10.19 15.11 -9.80
CA LEU A 253 10.31 13.89 -10.59
C LEU A 253 9.01 13.07 -10.62
N MET A 254 8.05 13.34 -9.74
CA MET A 254 6.78 12.60 -9.70
C MET A 254 5.97 12.79 -10.99
N LEU A 255 5.94 13.99 -11.57
CA LEU A 255 5.19 14.24 -12.81
C LEU A 255 5.70 13.43 -14.02
N PRO A 256 7.00 13.52 -14.41
CA PRO A 256 7.51 12.71 -15.51
C PRO A 256 7.45 11.21 -15.21
N ALA A 257 7.70 10.79 -13.96
CA ALA A 257 7.59 9.39 -13.57
C ALA A 257 6.14 8.86 -13.63
N ALA A 258 5.16 9.68 -13.23
CA ALA A 258 3.75 9.34 -13.36
C ALA A 258 3.33 9.23 -14.83
N ALA A 259 3.75 10.17 -15.69
CA ALA A 259 3.48 10.10 -17.12
C ALA A 259 4.07 8.82 -17.75
N TRP A 260 5.31 8.46 -17.38
CA TRP A 260 5.92 7.20 -17.82
C TRP A 260 5.18 5.98 -17.28
N TRP A 261 4.79 5.99 -16.00
CA TRP A 261 3.99 4.91 -15.41
C TRP A 261 2.68 4.69 -16.16
N PHE A 262 1.94 5.78 -16.45
CA PHE A 262 0.70 5.72 -17.22
C PHE A 262 0.91 5.18 -18.64
N TYR A 263 2.01 5.54 -19.30
CA TYR A 263 2.34 5.01 -20.63
C TYR A 263 2.54 3.49 -20.60
N GLY A 264 3.14 2.95 -19.54
CA GLY A 264 3.35 1.51 -19.36
C GLY A 264 2.10 0.71 -18.99
N LEU A 265 0.97 1.36 -18.68
CA LEU A 265 -0.26 0.67 -18.27
C LEU A 265 -1.02 0.06 -19.46
N PRO A 266 -1.67 -1.11 -19.26
CA PRO A 266 -2.67 -1.62 -20.20
C PRO A 266 -3.72 -0.56 -20.53
N ALA A 267 -4.16 -0.53 -21.79
CA ALA A 267 -5.13 0.47 -22.26
C ALA A 267 -6.43 0.43 -21.44
N GLU A 268 -6.92 -0.77 -21.11
CA GLU A 268 -8.13 -0.95 -20.30
C GLU A 268 -7.98 -0.33 -18.90
N SER A 269 -6.85 -0.54 -18.23
CA SER A 269 -6.55 0.04 -16.92
C SER A 269 -6.53 1.57 -16.93
N ARG A 270 -6.05 2.19 -18.02
CA ARG A 270 -6.07 3.66 -18.18
C ARG A 270 -7.50 4.19 -18.27
N THR A 271 -8.39 3.49 -18.98
CA THR A 271 -9.79 3.96 -19.13
C THR A 271 -10.54 4.03 -17.80
N LEU A 272 -10.18 3.20 -16.81
CA LEU A 272 -10.79 3.23 -15.48
C LEU A 272 -10.49 4.54 -14.72
N VAL A 273 -9.31 5.13 -14.92
CA VAL A 273 -8.92 6.41 -14.30
C VAL A 273 -9.62 7.60 -14.97
N PHE A 274 -9.82 7.54 -16.28
CA PHE A 274 -10.42 8.63 -17.07
C PHE A 274 -11.93 8.46 -17.25
N GLY A 275 -12.64 8.16 -16.16
CA GLY A 275 -14.11 8.13 -16.14
C GLY A 275 -14.74 6.74 -16.24
N GLY A 276 -13.95 5.67 -16.45
CA GLY A 276 -14.48 4.29 -16.47
C GLY A 276 -15.00 3.80 -15.12
N ALA A 277 -14.52 4.35 -14.00
CA ALA A 277 -15.10 4.15 -12.68
C ALA A 277 -14.98 5.41 -11.82
N ILE A 278 -16.12 6.00 -11.44
CA ILE A 278 -16.17 7.32 -10.77
C ILE A 278 -15.35 7.37 -9.47
N ALA A 279 -15.35 6.28 -8.69
CA ALA A 279 -14.56 6.19 -7.47
C ALA A 279 -13.05 6.25 -7.76
N ILE A 280 -12.57 5.49 -8.75
CA ILE A 280 -11.14 5.48 -9.14
C ILE A 280 -10.74 6.88 -9.64
N THR A 281 -11.56 7.51 -10.48
CA THR A 281 -11.32 8.88 -10.95
C THR A 281 -11.22 9.86 -9.79
N LEU A 282 -12.15 9.79 -8.81
CA LEU A 282 -12.18 10.71 -7.67
C LEU A 282 -10.93 10.58 -6.80
N PHE A 283 -10.54 9.35 -6.43
CA PHE A 283 -9.32 9.11 -5.65
C PHE A 283 -8.06 9.52 -6.43
N PHE A 284 -8.02 9.32 -7.75
CA PHE A 284 -6.93 9.83 -8.57
C PHE A 284 -6.81 11.35 -8.49
N VAL A 285 -7.93 12.07 -8.64
CA VAL A 285 -7.95 13.53 -8.50
C VAL A 285 -7.51 13.96 -7.10
N PHE A 286 -8.01 13.32 -6.03
CA PHE A 286 -7.59 13.63 -4.66
C PHE A 286 -6.08 13.47 -4.46
N GLY A 287 -5.49 12.37 -4.95
CA GLY A 287 -4.07 12.15 -4.81
C GLY A 287 -3.23 13.13 -5.64
N VAL A 288 -3.66 13.48 -6.86
CA VAL A 288 -2.98 14.49 -7.69
C VAL A 288 -3.05 15.85 -7.02
N VAL A 289 -4.24 16.28 -6.60
CA VAL A 289 -4.45 17.59 -5.96
C VAL A 289 -3.64 17.69 -4.68
N ALA A 290 -3.71 16.70 -3.78
CA ALA A 290 -2.92 16.69 -2.55
C ALA A 290 -1.41 16.76 -2.84
N SER A 291 -0.91 16.00 -3.82
CA SER A 291 0.50 16.01 -4.21
C SER A 291 0.94 17.36 -4.77
N VAL A 292 0.10 18.00 -5.60
CA VAL A 292 0.37 19.34 -6.15
C VAL A 292 0.40 20.39 -5.04
N PHE A 293 -0.53 20.36 -4.09
CA PHE A 293 -0.52 21.28 -2.95
C PHE A 293 0.76 21.13 -2.10
N ILE A 294 1.18 19.90 -1.83
CA ILE A 294 2.44 19.63 -1.12
C ILE A 294 3.63 20.16 -1.92
N ALA A 295 3.69 19.89 -3.23
CA ALA A 295 4.78 20.35 -4.10
C ALA A 295 4.88 21.89 -4.16
N LEU A 296 3.74 22.57 -4.35
CA LEU A 296 3.68 24.03 -4.39
C LEU A 296 4.10 24.64 -3.05
N TYR A 297 3.60 24.10 -1.94
CA TYR A 297 3.97 24.60 -0.61
C TYR A 297 5.45 24.33 -0.29
N ALA A 298 5.96 23.15 -0.63
CA ALA A 298 7.38 22.82 -0.48
C ALA A 298 8.27 23.77 -1.27
N TYR A 299 7.93 24.02 -2.55
CA TYR A 299 8.73 24.88 -3.42
C TYR A 299 8.63 26.36 -3.05
N PHE A 300 7.42 26.93 -3.04
CA PHE A 300 7.23 28.36 -2.81
C PHE A 300 7.40 28.75 -1.33
N GLY A 301 6.88 27.93 -0.42
CA GLY A 301 6.95 28.20 1.02
C GLY A 301 8.32 27.84 1.61
N LEU A 302 8.73 26.58 1.50
CA LEU A 302 9.89 26.08 2.26
C LEU A 302 11.22 26.37 1.57
N ILE A 303 11.30 26.13 0.27
CA ILE A 303 12.57 26.22 -0.48
C ILE A 303 12.84 27.67 -0.88
N ARG A 304 11.90 28.32 -1.58
CA ARG A 304 12.07 29.70 -2.07
C ARG A 304 11.82 30.73 -0.97
N GLY A 305 10.69 30.64 -0.27
CA GLY A 305 10.29 31.56 0.79
C GLY A 305 11.03 31.36 2.11
N LYS A 306 11.73 30.23 2.28
CA LYS A 306 12.47 29.86 3.50
C LYS A 306 11.62 29.95 4.78
N LEU A 307 10.32 29.73 4.65
CA LEU A 307 9.34 29.80 5.73
C LEU A 307 9.68 28.79 6.83
N THR A 308 9.51 29.20 8.09
CA THR A 308 9.56 28.29 9.23
C THR A 308 8.18 27.70 9.45
N VAL A 309 8.08 26.38 9.37
CA VAL A 309 6.82 25.64 9.51
C VAL A 309 6.52 25.41 10.98
N ASN A 310 5.31 25.72 11.42
CA ASN A 310 4.82 25.37 12.75
C ASN A 310 4.29 23.93 12.79
N LEU A 311 3.96 23.43 13.98
CA LEU A 311 3.48 22.06 14.14
C LEU A 311 2.19 21.77 13.35
N HIS A 312 1.24 22.70 13.33
CA HIS A 312 -0.05 22.52 12.64
C HIS A 312 0.11 22.37 11.14
N THR A 313 0.94 23.21 10.51
CA THR A 313 1.23 23.10 9.09
C THR A 313 2.01 21.83 8.77
N ALA A 314 2.94 21.42 9.63
CA ALA A 314 3.67 20.15 9.45
C ALA A 314 2.71 18.94 9.48
N PHE A 315 1.76 18.92 10.43
CA PHE A 315 0.71 17.90 10.47
C PHE A 315 -0.22 17.96 9.26
N LEU A 316 -0.64 19.16 8.83
CA LEU A 316 -1.47 19.32 7.63
C LEU A 316 -0.79 18.70 6.40
N LEU A 317 0.48 19.02 6.17
CA LEU A 317 1.24 18.46 5.04
C LEU A 317 1.40 16.94 5.13
N ALA A 318 1.64 16.40 6.33
CA ALA A 318 1.72 14.96 6.53
C ALA A 318 0.36 14.26 6.31
N SER A 319 -0.74 14.88 6.74
CA SER A 319 -2.09 14.39 6.47
C SER A 319 -2.41 14.41 4.98
N LEU A 320 -2.02 15.47 4.26
CA LEU A 320 -2.14 15.51 2.80
C LEU A 320 -1.29 14.43 2.13
N ALA A 321 -0.08 14.16 2.63
CA ALA A 321 0.76 13.08 2.12
C ALA A 321 0.12 11.71 2.36
N PHE A 322 -0.47 11.49 3.54
CA PHE A 322 -1.21 10.26 3.84
C PHE A 322 -2.41 10.08 2.89
N VAL A 323 -3.20 11.14 2.66
CA VAL A 323 -4.31 11.12 1.70
C VAL A 323 -3.80 10.85 0.29
N ALA A 324 -2.71 11.48 -0.13
CA ALA A 324 -2.11 11.26 -1.44
C ALA A 324 -1.68 9.80 -1.63
N THR A 325 -0.92 9.25 -0.68
CA THR A 325 -0.46 7.85 -0.72
C THR A 325 -1.63 6.87 -0.70
N GLY A 326 -2.58 7.04 0.23
CA GLY A 326 -3.76 6.16 0.32
C GLY A 326 -4.64 6.21 -0.93
N SER A 327 -4.85 7.39 -1.49
CA SER A 327 -5.64 7.56 -2.71
C SER A 327 -4.94 6.91 -3.91
N MET A 328 -3.62 7.05 -4.03
CA MET A 328 -2.85 6.46 -5.13
C MET A 328 -2.74 4.94 -5.02
N GLU A 329 -2.65 4.39 -3.81
CA GLU A 329 -2.73 2.94 -3.59
C GLU A 329 -4.12 2.38 -3.90
N PHE A 330 -5.19 3.12 -3.57
CA PHE A 330 -6.55 2.78 -3.98
C PHE A 330 -6.69 2.77 -5.50
N VAL A 331 -6.15 3.80 -6.19
CA VAL A 331 -6.15 3.84 -7.67
C VAL A 331 -5.38 2.65 -8.23
N ARG A 332 -4.15 2.39 -7.76
CA ARG A 332 -3.33 1.25 -8.21
C ARG A 332 -4.08 -0.08 -8.06
N GLU A 333 -4.80 -0.27 -6.95
CA GLU A 333 -5.64 -1.44 -6.70
C GLU A 333 -6.88 -1.51 -7.60
N GLY A 334 -7.51 -0.37 -7.86
CA GLY A 334 -8.70 -0.28 -8.69
C GLY A 334 -8.42 -0.53 -10.17
N ILE A 335 -7.32 0.01 -10.70
CA ILE A 335 -7.05 -0.03 -12.15
C ILE A 335 -6.63 -1.40 -12.67
N ARG A 336 -6.22 -2.32 -11.79
CA ARG A 336 -5.95 -3.72 -12.17
C ARG A 336 -7.20 -4.58 -12.26
N LYS A 337 -8.35 -4.10 -11.76
CA LYS A 337 -9.63 -4.80 -11.85
C LYS A 337 -10.01 -5.02 -13.32
N PRO A 338 -10.63 -6.16 -13.66
CA PRO A 338 -11.26 -7.15 -12.77
C PRO A 338 -10.30 -8.18 -12.14
N TYR A 339 -9.00 -8.06 -12.38
CA TYR A 339 -7.98 -9.01 -11.93
C TYR A 339 -7.39 -8.68 -10.56
N VAL A 340 -6.83 -9.70 -9.90
CA VAL A 340 -5.82 -9.52 -8.83
C VAL A 340 -4.42 -9.45 -9.46
N ILE A 341 -4.17 -10.34 -10.43
CA ILE A 341 -2.96 -10.34 -11.26
C ILE A 341 -3.45 -10.24 -12.70
N ASN A 342 -3.13 -9.12 -13.35
CA ASN A 342 -3.69 -8.73 -14.64
C ASN A 342 -3.51 -9.84 -15.70
N GLY A 343 -4.63 -10.34 -16.27
CA GLY A 343 -4.66 -11.42 -17.25
C GLY A 343 -4.42 -12.84 -16.71
N VAL A 344 -4.09 -13.00 -15.43
CA VAL A 344 -3.72 -14.30 -14.85
C VAL A 344 -4.84 -14.84 -13.95
N ILE A 345 -5.38 -14.02 -13.04
CA ILE A 345 -6.43 -14.45 -12.11
C ILE A 345 -7.36 -13.29 -11.75
N TYR A 346 -8.67 -13.55 -11.80
CA TYR A 346 -9.72 -12.59 -11.46
C TYR A 346 -9.82 -12.34 -9.95
N SER A 347 -10.50 -11.25 -9.56
CA SER A 347 -10.76 -10.89 -8.16
C SER A 347 -11.51 -11.96 -7.37
N ASN A 348 -12.33 -12.76 -8.05
CA ASN A 348 -13.01 -13.93 -7.48
C ASN A 348 -12.14 -15.21 -7.44
N GLN A 349 -10.82 -15.08 -7.62
CA GLN A 349 -9.86 -16.18 -7.57
C GLN A 349 -10.07 -17.23 -8.67
N ILE A 350 -10.76 -16.92 -9.77
CA ILE A 350 -10.93 -17.80 -10.93
C ILE A 350 -9.93 -17.40 -12.02
N THR A 351 -9.25 -18.38 -12.63
CA THR A 351 -8.38 -18.10 -13.78
C THR A 351 -9.20 -18.03 -15.08
N PRO A 352 -8.76 -17.29 -16.11
CA PRO A 352 -9.47 -17.25 -17.40
C PRO A 352 -9.69 -18.62 -18.04
N ARG A 353 -8.77 -19.56 -17.83
CA ARG A 353 -8.91 -20.95 -18.30
C ARG A 353 -10.02 -21.68 -17.57
N GLU A 354 -10.07 -21.59 -16.25
CA GLU A 354 -11.12 -22.23 -15.44
C GLU A 354 -12.48 -21.64 -15.76
N GLY A 355 -12.59 -20.32 -15.92
CA GLY A 355 -13.84 -19.68 -16.32
C GLY A 355 -14.43 -20.29 -17.59
N ARG A 356 -13.62 -20.44 -18.64
CA ARG A 356 -14.04 -21.10 -19.89
C ARG A 356 -14.44 -22.58 -19.73
N LEU A 357 -13.87 -23.28 -18.75
CA LEU A 357 -14.24 -24.66 -18.44
C LEU A 357 -15.56 -24.69 -17.65
N MET A 358 -15.75 -23.79 -16.69
CA MET A 358 -17.01 -23.64 -15.95
C MET A 358 -18.18 -23.30 -16.89
N ASP A 359 -17.97 -22.45 -17.89
CA ASP A 359 -19.01 -22.12 -18.87
C ASP A 359 -19.47 -23.33 -19.70
N ARG A 360 -18.59 -24.33 -19.87
CA ARG A 360 -18.87 -25.57 -20.63
C ARG A 360 -19.39 -26.70 -19.75
N GLU A 361 -18.78 -26.89 -18.58
CA GLU A 361 -19.01 -28.04 -17.71
C GLU A 361 -20.01 -27.76 -16.58
N GLY A 362 -20.21 -26.49 -16.22
CA GLY A 362 -20.98 -26.04 -15.05
C GLY A 362 -20.12 -25.77 -13.81
N PHE A 363 -20.61 -24.91 -12.93
CA PHE A 363 -19.91 -24.53 -11.70
C PHE A 363 -19.75 -25.71 -10.72
N PHE A 364 -20.69 -26.66 -10.76
CA PHE A 364 -20.66 -27.87 -9.94
C PHE A 364 -20.15 -29.11 -10.70
N ALA A 365 -19.35 -28.93 -11.76
CA ALA A 365 -18.74 -30.05 -12.46
C ALA A 365 -17.85 -30.89 -11.51
N ALA A 366 -18.03 -32.21 -11.52
CA ALA A 366 -17.25 -33.16 -10.74
C ALA A 366 -16.09 -33.75 -11.56
N ASP A 367 -15.00 -34.12 -10.88
CA ASP A 367 -13.93 -34.93 -11.46
C ASP A 367 -14.33 -36.41 -11.53
N GLN A 368 -13.44 -37.24 -12.07
CA GLN A 368 -13.65 -38.69 -12.20
C GLN A 368 -13.84 -39.42 -10.85
N ASN A 369 -13.49 -38.78 -9.73
CA ASN A 369 -13.64 -39.32 -8.38
C ASN A 369 -14.88 -38.75 -7.67
N GLY A 370 -15.74 -38.00 -8.37
CA GLY A 370 -16.95 -37.39 -7.79
C GLY A 370 -16.69 -36.10 -6.99
N HIS A 371 -15.46 -35.56 -7.00
CA HIS A 371 -15.19 -34.29 -6.31
C HIS A 371 -15.50 -33.08 -7.19
N TYR A 372 -16.23 -32.10 -6.66
CA TYR A 372 -16.48 -30.85 -7.38
C TYR A 372 -15.18 -30.10 -7.70
N LYS A 373 -14.86 -29.98 -8.99
CA LYS A 373 -13.63 -29.32 -9.49
C LYS A 373 -13.55 -27.86 -9.01
N TYR A 374 -14.68 -27.15 -9.07
CA TYR A 374 -14.72 -25.70 -8.83
C TYR A 374 -15.32 -25.32 -7.48
N ALA A 375 -16.09 -26.21 -6.85
CA ALA A 375 -16.83 -25.94 -5.61
C ALA A 375 -16.46 -26.86 -4.43
N ARG A 376 -15.31 -27.56 -4.47
CA ARG A 376 -14.91 -28.57 -3.47
C ARG A 376 -15.11 -28.14 -2.01
N PHE A 377 -14.58 -26.98 -1.62
CA PHE A 377 -14.70 -26.47 -0.24
C PHE A 377 -16.04 -25.79 0.04
N LEU A 378 -16.76 -25.36 -1.00
CA LEU A 378 -18.08 -24.73 -0.87
C LEU A 378 -19.17 -25.76 -0.60
N ALA A 379 -19.16 -26.86 -1.33
CA ALA A 379 -20.15 -27.93 -1.23
C ALA A 379 -19.77 -29.00 -0.19
N TRP A 380 -18.64 -28.87 0.51
CA TRP A 380 -18.03 -29.88 1.40
C TRP A 380 -19.03 -30.87 2.04
N GLY A 381 -19.01 -32.12 1.57
CA GLY A 381 -19.82 -33.22 2.10
C GLY A 381 -21.32 -33.20 1.74
N ARG A 382 -21.77 -32.26 0.90
CA ARG A 382 -23.15 -32.17 0.40
C ARG A 382 -23.23 -32.65 -1.04
N ASP A 383 -24.31 -33.36 -1.36
CA ASP A 383 -24.71 -33.57 -2.74
C ASP A 383 -25.47 -32.32 -3.22
N VAL A 384 -24.97 -31.67 -4.27
CA VAL A 384 -25.59 -30.46 -4.82
C VAL A 384 -26.88 -30.73 -5.57
N GLU A 385 -27.14 -31.98 -5.97
CA GLU A 385 -28.39 -32.34 -6.63
C GLU A 385 -29.57 -32.38 -5.63
N ASP A 386 -29.29 -32.63 -4.34
CA ASP A 386 -30.29 -32.57 -3.26
C ASP A 386 -30.66 -31.14 -2.84
N LEU A 387 -29.87 -30.15 -3.25
CA LEU A 387 -30.07 -28.75 -2.89
C LEU A 387 -31.18 -28.10 -3.72
N THR A 388 -31.91 -27.18 -3.11
CA THR A 388 -32.82 -26.30 -3.85
C THR A 388 -32.03 -25.37 -4.82
N PRO A 389 -32.68 -24.83 -5.87
CA PRO A 389 -32.05 -23.84 -6.75
C PRO A 389 -31.43 -22.65 -5.99
N ALA A 390 -32.10 -22.14 -4.96
CA ALA A 390 -31.59 -21.04 -4.15
C ALA A 390 -30.39 -21.43 -3.29
N GLU A 391 -30.35 -22.65 -2.73
CA GLU A 391 -29.18 -23.13 -1.99
C GLU A 391 -27.96 -23.32 -2.90
N ARG A 392 -28.15 -23.87 -4.11
CA ARG A 392 -27.09 -23.92 -5.13
C ARG A 392 -26.63 -22.51 -5.52
N GLY A 393 -27.58 -21.61 -5.75
CA GLY A 393 -27.33 -20.20 -6.05
C GLY A 393 -26.49 -19.51 -4.97
N ARG A 394 -26.74 -19.81 -3.69
CA ARG A 394 -25.96 -19.31 -2.57
C ARG A 394 -24.51 -19.78 -2.61
N LEU A 395 -24.24 -21.03 -3.02
CA LEU A 395 -22.88 -21.53 -3.19
C LEU A 395 -22.17 -20.80 -4.34
N ILE A 396 -22.86 -20.56 -5.46
CA ILE A 396 -22.32 -19.78 -6.58
C ILE A 396 -22.02 -18.35 -6.16
N TYR A 397 -22.95 -17.69 -5.43
CA TYR A 397 -22.75 -16.34 -4.89
C TYR A 397 -21.51 -16.29 -3.99
N ARG A 398 -21.38 -17.25 -3.05
CA ARG A 398 -20.20 -17.35 -2.19
C ARG A 398 -18.91 -17.54 -2.98
N GLY A 399 -18.95 -18.30 -4.07
CA GLY A 399 -17.78 -18.59 -4.88
C GLY A 399 -17.34 -17.47 -5.83
N GLN A 400 -18.30 -16.72 -6.39
CA GLN A 400 -18.01 -15.78 -7.48
C GLN A 400 -18.28 -14.32 -7.12
N CYS A 401 -19.24 -14.04 -6.24
CA CYS A 401 -19.68 -12.68 -5.90
C CYS A 401 -19.08 -12.20 -4.57
N LEU A 402 -19.12 -13.05 -3.53
CA LEU A 402 -18.64 -12.74 -2.17
C LEU A 402 -17.14 -12.34 -2.08
N PRO A 403 -16.23 -12.77 -2.98
CA PRO A 403 -14.87 -12.24 -2.96
C PRO A 403 -14.79 -10.71 -3.19
N CYS A 404 -15.80 -10.12 -3.82
CA CYS A 404 -15.88 -8.67 -4.08
C CYS A 404 -17.05 -7.97 -3.36
N HIS A 405 -18.13 -8.70 -3.07
CA HIS A 405 -19.34 -8.21 -2.42
C HIS A 405 -19.48 -8.75 -1.00
N VAL A 406 -20.27 -8.09 -0.17
CA VAL A 406 -20.52 -8.52 1.21
C VAL A 406 -22.01 -8.56 1.45
N ASP A 407 -22.54 -9.76 1.72
CA ASP A 407 -23.96 -9.93 2.05
C ASP A 407 -24.31 -9.11 3.31
N GLY A 408 -25.19 -8.11 3.18
CA GLY A 408 -25.57 -7.20 4.25
C GLY A 408 -24.43 -6.29 4.76
N GLY A 409 -23.36 -6.12 3.99
CA GLY A 409 -22.18 -5.33 4.37
C GLY A 409 -21.87 -4.15 3.46
N LEU A 410 -20.64 -3.64 3.59
CA LEU A 410 -20.11 -2.62 2.70
C LEU A 410 -19.92 -3.24 1.31
N ASN A 411 -20.50 -2.62 0.28
CA ASN A 411 -20.59 -3.15 -1.09
C ASN A 411 -21.53 -4.36 -1.25
N ASP A 412 -22.63 -4.41 -0.49
CA ASP A 412 -23.72 -5.37 -0.70
C ASP A 412 -24.39 -5.19 -2.07
N LEU A 413 -24.84 -6.31 -2.63
CA LEU A 413 -25.57 -6.37 -3.89
C LEU A 413 -27.05 -5.99 -3.71
N GLY A 414 -27.63 -6.24 -2.53
CA GLY A 414 -29.05 -6.05 -2.24
C GLY A 414 -29.61 -4.68 -2.68
N PRO A 415 -29.03 -3.56 -2.23
CA PRO A 415 -29.50 -2.22 -2.62
C PRO A 415 -29.47 -1.94 -4.13
N LEU A 416 -28.66 -2.69 -4.88
CA LEU A 416 -28.51 -2.52 -6.34
C LEU A 416 -29.52 -3.36 -7.12
N ILE A 417 -29.88 -4.54 -6.61
CA ILE A 417 -30.65 -5.54 -7.37
C ILE A 417 -32.02 -5.89 -6.78
N ARG A 418 -32.39 -5.36 -5.60
CA ARG A 418 -33.66 -5.69 -4.92
C ARG A 418 -34.91 -5.50 -5.80
N ASP A 419 -34.89 -4.49 -6.67
CA ASP A 419 -36.02 -4.12 -7.54
C ASP A 419 -35.87 -4.75 -8.95
N TRP A 420 -34.87 -5.59 -9.18
CA TRP A 420 -34.64 -6.21 -10.48
C TRP A 420 -35.55 -7.41 -10.69
N ARG A 421 -36.13 -7.50 -11.89
CA ARG A 421 -36.84 -8.70 -12.33
C ARG A 421 -35.84 -9.82 -12.65
N PRO A 422 -36.22 -11.10 -12.53
CA PRO A 422 -35.33 -12.22 -12.88
C PRO A 422 -34.69 -12.11 -14.28
N GLN A 423 -35.43 -11.61 -15.27
CA GLN A 423 -34.93 -11.39 -16.63
C GLN A 423 -33.86 -10.28 -16.69
N THR A 424 -34.00 -9.25 -15.85
CA THR A 424 -33.00 -8.17 -15.72
C THR A 424 -31.75 -8.70 -15.05
N MET A 425 -31.88 -9.53 -14.01
CA MET A 425 -30.74 -10.20 -13.38
C MET A 425 -30.01 -11.12 -14.37
N ASP A 426 -30.72 -11.93 -15.14
CA ASP A 426 -30.12 -12.81 -16.16
C ASP A 426 -29.32 -12.02 -17.20
N PHE A 427 -29.92 -10.96 -17.75
CA PHE A 427 -29.24 -10.05 -18.68
C PHE A 427 -27.97 -9.45 -18.08
N ALA A 428 -28.05 -8.96 -16.84
CA ALA A 428 -26.93 -8.30 -16.18
C ALA A 428 -25.81 -9.29 -15.82
N PHE A 429 -26.15 -10.45 -15.25
CA PHE A 429 -25.19 -11.48 -14.86
C PHE A 429 -24.48 -12.08 -16.06
N ALA A 430 -25.17 -12.25 -17.20
CA ALA A 430 -24.55 -12.70 -18.43
C ALA A 430 -23.51 -11.70 -19.01
N ARG A 431 -23.57 -10.42 -18.61
CA ARG A 431 -22.79 -9.32 -19.22
C ARG A 431 -22.09 -8.44 -18.18
N LEU A 432 -21.76 -9.00 -17.01
CA LEU A 432 -21.14 -8.23 -15.91
C LEU A 432 -19.92 -7.43 -16.37
N HIS A 433 -19.01 -8.09 -17.08
CA HIS A 433 -17.77 -7.49 -17.58
C HIS A 433 -17.98 -6.43 -18.68
N GLU A 434 -19.10 -6.48 -19.41
CA GLU A 434 -19.45 -5.46 -20.41
C GLU A 434 -20.09 -4.24 -19.75
N LEU A 435 -21.03 -4.47 -18.83
CA LEU A 435 -21.78 -3.43 -18.12
C LEU A 435 -20.91 -2.73 -17.05
N LYS A 436 -20.00 -3.48 -16.43
CA LYS A 436 -19.08 -3.05 -15.36
C LYS A 436 -17.69 -3.65 -15.63
N ARG A 437 -16.86 -2.94 -16.41
CA ARG A 437 -15.52 -3.41 -16.83
C ARG A 437 -14.58 -3.82 -15.67
N PHE A 438 -14.81 -3.31 -14.46
CA PHE A 438 -14.03 -3.65 -13.28
C PHE A 438 -14.53 -4.93 -12.56
N MET A 439 -15.64 -5.54 -13.01
CA MET A 439 -16.17 -6.80 -12.47
C MET A 439 -15.74 -7.99 -13.35
N PRO A 440 -15.39 -9.13 -12.76
CA PRO A 440 -15.15 -10.34 -13.52
C PRO A 440 -16.43 -10.82 -14.23
N PRO A 441 -16.32 -11.55 -15.36
CA PRO A 441 -17.45 -12.25 -15.94
C PRO A 441 -18.07 -13.23 -14.93
N PHE A 442 -19.37 -13.50 -15.07
CA PHE A 442 -19.97 -14.67 -14.46
C PHE A 442 -19.48 -15.92 -15.18
N PHE A 443 -19.09 -16.95 -14.44
CA PHE A 443 -18.62 -18.21 -15.00
C PHE A 443 -19.58 -19.34 -14.65
N GLY A 444 -20.10 -20.03 -15.65
CA GLY A 444 -21.06 -21.12 -15.45
C GLY A 444 -22.11 -21.21 -16.55
N THR A 445 -22.85 -22.31 -16.51
CA THR A 445 -23.92 -22.60 -17.44
C THR A 445 -25.14 -21.70 -17.22
N GLN A 446 -26.11 -21.76 -18.13
CA GLN A 446 -27.41 -21.11 -17.93
C GLN A 446 -28.14 -21.64 -16.68
N ARG A 447 -27.98 -22.93 -16.33
CA ARG A 447 -28.53 -23.51 -15.09
C ARG A 447 -27.89 -22.86 -13.86
N ASP A 448 -26.56 -22.74 -13.84
CA ASP A 448 -25.85 -22.09 -12.72
C ASP A 448 -26.31 -20.64 -12.52
N ARG A 449 -26.52 -19.91 -13.62
CA ARG A 449 -27.00 -18.53 -13.54
C ARG A 449 -28.45 -18.45 -13.04
N ALA A 450 -29.32 -19.38 -13.47
CA ALA A 450 -30.68 -19.48 -12.96
C ALA A 450 -30.73 -19.79 -11.46
N ASP A 451 -29.87 -20.69 -10.98
CA ASP A 451 -29.72 -20.97 -9.54
C ASP A 451 -29.27 -19.71 -8.78
N LEU A 452 -28.28 -18.96 -9.29
CA LEU A 452 -27.87 -17.67 -8.70
C LEU A 452 -29.01 -16.65 -8.63
N ILE A 453 -29.84 -16.55 -9.68
CA ILE A 453 -31.01 -15.66 -9.70
C ILE A 453 -32.04 -16.09 -8.66
N ALA A 454 -32.27 -17.40 -8.50
CA ALA A 454 -33.18 -17.92 -7.48
C ALA A 454 -32.72 -17.49 -6.07
N PHE A 455 -31.43 -17.63 -5.77
CA PHE A 455 -30.85 -17.14 -4.51
C PHE A 455 -31.05 -15.64 -4.32
N CYS A 456 -30.66 -14.83 -5.31
CA CYS A 456 -30.77 -13.36 -5.22
C CYS A 456 -32.22 -12.91 -5.05
N THR A 457 -33.16 -13.56 -5.75
CA THR A 457 -34.59 -13.26 -5.63
C THR A 457 -35.08 -13.59 -4.23
N GLU A 458 -34.79 -14.78 -3.70
CA GLU A 458 -35.21 -15.16 -2.35
C GLU A 458 -34.57 -14.27 -1.26
N ARG A 459 -33.26 -14.04 -1.36
CA ARG A 459 -32.49 -13.29 -0.36
C ARG A 459 -32.86 -11.81 -0.29
N TYR A 460 -33.09 -11.16 -1.45
CA TYR A 460 -33.28 -9.71 -1.52
C TYR A 460 -34.74 -9.28 -1.77
N ALA A 461 -35.65 -10.18 -2.19
CA ALA A 461 -37.08 -9.89 -2.15
C ALA A 461 -37.60 -9.80 -0.71
N ALA A 462 -37.01 -10.53 0.23
CA ALA A 462 -37.43 -10.53 1.64
C ALA A 462 -37.18 -9.19 2.36
N GLU A 463 -36.25 -8.34 1.89
CA GLU A 463 -35.97 -7.01 2.46
C GLU A 463 -36.93 -5.92 1.97
N SER A 464 -37.93 -6.28 1.14
CA SER A 464 -38.95 -5.36 0.62
C SER A 464 -40.28 -5.36 1.39
N SER A 465 -40.40 -6.15 2.47
CA SER A 465 -41.53 -6.03 3.38
C SER A 465 -41.26 -4.94 4.43
N PRO A 466 -42.16 -3.94 4.58
CA PRO A 466 -41.94 -2.74 5.39
C PRO A 466 -41.73 -3.00 6.88
#